data_AF-A0AAU4JM76-F1
#
_entry.id   AF-A0AAU4JM76-F1
#
_cell.length_a   1.000
_cell.length_b   1.000
_cell.length_c   1.000
_cell.angle_alpha   90.00
_cell.angle_beta   90.00
_cell.angle_gamma   90.00
#
_symmetry.space_group_name_H-M   'P 1'
#
loop_
_entity.id
_entity.type
_entity.pdbx_description
1 polymer ?
#
loop_
_entity_poly.entity_id
_entity_poly.type
_entity_poly.pdbx_seq_one_letter_code
_entity_poly.pdbx_strand_id
1 'polypeptide(L)'
;MRKRWISLLVTGLFVGGALVPATPALAAPTFKVPFPCGQSWSGQTRSDHSPAYAVDFNRTDDLGDPVVASAPGTVDRVTDLGGTSYGKYVRINHGGGYSTYYAHLNGFNVSVGQTVGYGKVLGWVGSTGGSTGPHLHYEQRLNGADIQVRFNGTLALYWGTKSYTSNNGCASGSGNGTVDTSGTPLTVRSGPGTGYASVGTVADGTRVTIACQTSGTTVTGTYGTSSIWDRIGSGRYIADAYVYTGSDGYIPGVPRC
;
A
#
# COMPACT_ATOMS: atom_id res chain seq x y z
N MET A 1 -55.29 -73.16 17.74
CA MET A 1 -53.89 -72.65 17.74
C MET A 1 -53.93 -71.12 17.67
N ARG A 2 -53.54 -70.43 18.74
CA ARG A 2 -53.51 -68.94 18.84
C ARG A 2 -52.20 -68.42 18.25
N LYS A 3 -52.24 -67.61 17.19
CA LYS A 3 -51.07 -66.86 16.70
C LYS A 3 -51.11 -65.43 17.24
N ARG A 4 -50.19 -65.12 18.16
CA ARG A 4 -49.91 -63.77 18.67
C ARG A 4 -49.08 -63.02 17.64
N TRP A 5 -49.48 -61.80 17.31
CA TRP A 5 -48.71 -60.87 16.49
C TRP A 5 -47.99 -59.91 17.43
N ILE A 6 -46.67 -59.86 17.34
CA ILE A 6 -45.81 -58.93 18.10
C ILE A 6 -45.52 -57.76 17.16
N SER A 7 -46.04 -56.58 17.48
CA SER A 7 -45.67 -55.34 16.80
C SER A 7 -44.32 -54.85 17.33
N LEU A 8 -43.32 -54.77 16.45
CA LEU A 8 -42.05 -54.10 16.74
C LEU A 8 -42.23 -52.58 16.55
N LEU A 9 -42.14 -51.83 17.64
CA LEU A 9 -42.01 -50.36 17.60
C LEU A 9 -40.55 -50.02 17.32
N VAL A 10 -40.27 -49.48 16.13
CA VAL A 10 -38.97 -48.88 15.80
C VAL A 10 -39.03 -47.41 16.21
N THR A 11 -38.40 -47.08 17.34
CA THR A 11 -38.13 -45.70 17.73
C THR A 11 -37.02 -45.13 16.84
N GLY A 12 -37.39 -44.32 15.85
CA GLY A 12 -36.45 -43.54 15.06
C GLY A 12 -35.85 -42.42 15.89
N LEU A 13 -34.55 -42.47 16.14
CA LEU A 13 -33.80 -41.40 16.77
C LEU A 13 -33.58 -40.28 15.72
N PHE A 14 -34.40 -39.22 15.78
CA PHE A 14 -34.14 -38.00 15.01
C PHE A 14 -32.91 -37.31 15.60
N VAL A 15 -31.76 -37.46 14.95
CA VAL A 15 -30.60 -36.60 15.20
C VAL A 15 -30.95 -35.23 14.65
N GLY A 16 -31.41 -34.33 15.52
CA GLY A 16 -31.58 -32.92 15.19
C GLY A 16 -30.21 -32.32 14.85
N GLY A 17 -29.91 -32.20 13.56
CA GLY A 17 -28.76 -31.45 13.09
C GLY A 17 -28.92 -30.00 13.52
N ALA A 18 -28.14 -29.56 14.49
CA ALA A 18 -28.06 -28.14 14.83
C ALA A 18 -27.53 -27.40 13.59
N LEU A 19 -28.38 -26.60 12.97
CA LEU A 19 -27.96 -25.63 11.96
C LEU A 19 -27.06 -24.62 12.66
N VAL A 20 -25.75 -24.83 12.57
CA VAL A 20 -24.78 -23.82 13.00
C VAL A 20 -24.93 -22.66 12.03
N PRO A 21 -25.34 -21.45 12.48
CA PRO A 21 -25.45 -20.32 11.59
C PRO A 21 -24.04 -20.04 11.01
N ALA A 22 -23.93 -20.06 9.69
CA ALA A 22 -22.70 -19.68 9.01
C ALA A 22 -22.35 -18.26 9.43
N THR A 23 -21.16 -18.06 9.99
CA THR A 23 -20.63 -16.72 10.24
C THR A 23 -20.66 -15.95 8.92
N PRO A 24 -21.19 -14.72 8.89
CA PRO A 24 -21.20 -13.94 7.66
C PRO A 24 -19.76 -13.80 7.17
N ALA A 25 -19.52 -14.18 5.91
CA ALA A 25 -18.23 -14.03 5.28
C ALA A 25 -17.83 -12.55 5.34
N LEU A 26 -16.68 -12.25 5.95
CA LEU A 26 -16.14 -10.89 5.97
C LEU A 26 -15.99 -10.40 4.54
N ALA A 27 -16.50 -9.20 4.24
CA ALA A 27 -16.32 -8.58 2.94
C ALA A 27 -14.83 -8.43 2.62
N ALA A 28 -14.48 -8.59 1.34
CA ALA A 28 -13.11 -8.40 0.88
C ALA A 28 -12.61 -6.98 1.25
N PRO A 29 -11.38 -6.84 1.78
CA PRO A 29 -10.76 -5.54 1.92
C PRO A 29 -10.72 -4.80 0.58
N THR A 30 -10.81 -3.47 0.61
CA THR A 30 -10.57 -2.67 -0.61
C THR A 30 -9.07 -2.66 -0.91
N PHE A 31 -8.60 -3.59 -1.74
CA PHE A 31 -7.21 -3.61 -2.19
C PHE A 31 -6.91 -2.44 -3.13
N LYS A 32 -5.79 -1.76 -2.89
CA LYS A 32 -5.27 -0.67 -3.72
C LYS A 32 -4.00 -1.11 -4.42
N VAL A 33 -3.64 -0.43 -5.50
CA VAL A 33 -2.38 -0.65 -6.22
C VAL A 33 -1.22 -0.52 -5.21
N PRO A 34 -0.26 -1.44 -5.15
CA PRO A 34 0.69 -1.57 -4.03
C PRO A 34 1.88 -0.60 -4.10
N PHE A 35 1.66 0.63 -4.60
CA PHE A 35 2.69 1.67 -4.74
C PHE A 35 2.24 2.97 -4.08
N PRO A 36 3.17 3.87 -3.70
CA PRO A 36 2.80 5.18 -3.15
C PRO A 36 1.80 5.95 -4.01
N CYS A 37 1.05 6.82 -3.33
CA CYS A 37 0.05 7.68 -3.94
C CYS A 37 0.55 8.40 -5.20
N GLY A 38 -0.30 8.49 -6.22
CA GLY A 38 -0.04 9.24 -7.44
C GLY A 38 0.90 8.55 -8.44
N GLN A 39 1.62 7.50 -8.03
CA GLN A 39 2.49 6.78 -8.94
C GLN A 39 1.69 5.95 -9.94
N SER A 40 2.13 5.97 -11.20
CA SER A 40 1.58 5.14 -12.28
C SER A 40 2.57 4.04 -12.65
N TRP A 41 2.08 2.81 -12.70
CA TRP A 41 2.86 1.60 -12.93
C TRP A 41 2.28 0.79 -14.07
N SER A 42 3.13 0.18 -14.88
CA SER A 42 2.71 -0.81 -15.87
C SER A 42 2.43 -2.12 -15.14
N GLY A 43 1.20 -2.61 -15.19
CA GLY A 43 0.82 -3.92 -14.66
C GLY A 43 0.51 -4.89 -15.78
N GLN A 44 1.14 -6.06 -15.76
CA GLN A 44 1.03 -7.09 -16.78
C GLN A 44 0.52 -8.42 -16.20
N THR A 45 -0.30 -9.10 -16.99
CA THR A 45 -0.73 -10.49 -16.75
C THR A 45 -0.56 -11.29 -18.04
N ARG A 46 -0.15 -12.55 -17.94
CA ARG A 46 0.12 -13.44 -19.08
C ARG A 46 -0.37 -14.86 -18.81
N SER A 47 -0.80 -15.57 -19.84
CA SER A 47 -1.46 -16.89 -19.73
C SER A 47 -0.59 -17.97 -19.08
N ASP A 48 0.72 -17.78 -19.07
CA ASP A 48 1.72 -18.63 -18.45
C ASP A 48 2.22 -18.10 -17.08
N HIS A 49 1.53 -17.12 -16.49
CA HIS A 49 1.83 -16.68 -15.12
C HIS A 49 1.63 -17.82 -14.12
N SER A 50 2.52 -17.86 -13.12
CA SER A 50 2.45 -18.78 -12.01
C SER A 50 2.66 -18.01 -10.71
N PRO A 51 1.63 -17.87 -9.87
CA PRO A 51 0.23 -18.30 -10.06
C PRO A 51 -0.50 -17.55 -11.18
N ALA A 52 -1.57 -18.16 -11.71
CA ALA A 52 -2.26 -17.71 -12.93
C ALA A 52 -2.81 -16.28 -12.82
N TYR A 53 -3.21 -15.86 -11.62
CA TYR A 53 -3.83 -14.55 -11.41
C TYR A 53 -2.89 -13.44 -10.93
N ALA A 54 -1.59 -13.72 -10.83
CA ALA A 54 -0.58 -12.74 -10.42
C ALA A 54 -0.47 -11.57 -11.42
N VAL A 55 -0.11 -10.40 -10.90
CA VAL A 55 0.18 -9.19 -11.69
C VAL A 55 1.64 -8.80 -11.44
N ASP A 56 2.40 -8.71 -12.52
CA ASP A 56 3.76 -8.16 -12.48
C ASP A 56 3.71 -6.67 -12.76
N PHE A 57 4.34 -5.89 -11.90
CA PHE A 57 4.40 -4.45 -12.00
C PHE A 57 5.82 -3.97 -12.21
N ASN A 58 6.00 -3.12 -13.21
CA ASN A 58 7.28 -2.48 -13.48
C ASN A 58 7.10 -1.06 -14.03
N ARG A 59 8.17 -0.27 -13.95
CA ARG A 59 8.35 1.00 -14.67
C ARG A 59 9.84 1.23 -14.94
N THR A 60 10.18 2.24 -15.73
CA THR A 60 11.58 2.60 -15.94
C THR A 60 12.24 2.98 -14.62
N ASP A 61 13.45 2.45 -14.37
CA ASP A 61 14.27 2.73 -13.20
C ASP A 61 13.58 2.43 -11.85
N ASP A 62 12.86 1.32 -11.78
CA ASP A 62 12.05 0.95 -10.61
C ASP A 62 12.79 0.18 -9.50
N LEU A 63 14.03 -0.25 -9.73
CA LEU A 63 14.82 -0.94 -8.71
C LEU A 63 14.98 -0.07 -7.46
N GLY A 64 14.54 -0.58 -6.31
CA GLY A 64 14.58 0.17 -5.05
C GLY A 64 13.39 1.11 -4.84
N ASP A 65 12.41 1.15 -5.75
CA ASP A 65 11.17 1.87 -5.50
C ASP A 65 10.37 1.23 -4.35
N PRO A 66 9.72 2.05 -3.50
CA PRO A 66 8.95 1.53 -2.36
C PRO A 66 7.70 0.76 -2.79
N VAL A 67 7.51 -0.39 -2.17
CA VAL A 67 6.27 -1.19 -2.25
C VAL A 67 5.49 -1.02 -0.96
N VAL A 68 4.19 -0.75 -1.05
CA VAL A 68 3.32 -0.46 0.10
C VAL A 68 2.19 -1.47 0.25
N ALA A 69 1.66 -1.61 1.46
CA ALA A 69 0.53 -2.47 1.75
C ALA A 69 -0.70 -2.10 0.89
N SER A 70 -1.20 -3.07 0.13
CA SER A 70 -2.39 -2.94 -0.72
C SER A 70 -3.67 -2.76 0.09
N ALA A 71 -3.74 -3.31 1.30
CA ALA A 71 -4.85 -3.14 2.25
C ALA A 71 -4.36 -3.30 3.70
N PRO A 72 -5.11 -2.81 4.71
CA PRO A 72 -4.79 -3.02 6.10
C PRO A 72 -4.79 -4.50 6.49
N GLY A 73 -3.91 -4.89 7.41
CA GLY A 73 -3.81 -6.26 7.89
C GLY A 73 -2.61 -6.48 8.79
N THR A 74 -2.29 -7.75 9.04
CA THR A 74 -1.13 -8.17 9.84
C THR A 74 -0.13 -8.89 8.95
N VAL A 75 1.14 -8.47 9.00
CA VAL A 75 2.23 -9.15 8.31
C VAL A 75 2.42 -10.52 8.96
N ASP A 76 2.20 -11.60 8.20
CA ASP A 76 2.31 -12.98 8.70
C ASP A 76 3.41 -13.78 7.98
N ARG A 77 4.10 -13.14 7.03
CA ARG A 77 5.34 -13.65 6.43
C ARG A 77 6.28 -12.51 6.03
N VAL A 78 7.54 -12.67 6.38
CA VAL A 78 8.69 -11.96 5.80
C VAL A 78 9.76 -13.04 5.59
N THR A 79 10.16 -13.29 4.35
CA THR A 79 11.00 -14.46 4.03
C THR A 79 11.88 -14.20 2.82
N ASP A 80 13.10 -14.75 2.86
CA ASP A 80 14.03 -14.78 1.74
C ASP A 80 14.23 -16.24 1.29
N LEU A 81 13.80 -16.55 0.06
CA LEU A 81 13.97 -17.85 -0.59
C LEU A 81 15.18 -17.90 -1.53
N GLY A 82 16.03 -16.88 -1.53
CA GLY A 82 17.22 -16.80 -2.37
C GLY A 82 16.89 -16.61 -3.86
N GLY A 83 17.60 -17.32 -4.74
CA GLY A 83 17.51 -17.18 -6.19
C GLY A 83 16.38 -17.97 -6.87
N THR A 84 15.37 -18.43 -6.12
CA THR A 84 14.27 -19.24 -6.68
C THR A 84 12.90 -18.74 -6.22
N SER A 85 11.84 -19.14 -6.93
CA SER A 85 10.44 -18.82 -6.58
C SER A 85 10.27 -17.32 -6.32
N TYR A 86 9.61 -16.93 -5.23
CA TYR A 86 9.36 -15.53 -4.85
C TYR A 86 10.60 -14.72 -4.46
N GLY A 87 11.74 -15.36 -4.22
CA GLY A 87 12.91 -14.70 -3.63
C GLY A 87 12.56 -14.09 -2.27
N LYS A 88 12.85 -12.80 -2.11
CA LYS A 88 12.42 -12.04 -0.93
C LYS A 88 10.96 -11.62 -1.09
N TYR A 89 10.11 -11.99 -0.14
CA TYR A 89 8.70 -11.62 -0.17
C TYR A 89 8.10 -11.34 1.19
N VAL A 90 7.03 -10.56 1.17
CA VAL A 90 6.16 -10.25 2.31
C VAL A 90 4.77 -10.80 2.03
N ARG A 91 4.10 -11.30 3.07
CA ARG A 91 2.67 -11.63 3.04
C ARG A 91 1.92 -10.87 4.14
N ILE A 92 0.77 -10.34 3.77
CA ILE A 92 -0.16 -9.71 4.71
C ILE A 92 -1.43 -10.56 4.77
N ASN A 93 -1.83 -10.93 5.99
CA ASN A 93 -3.15 -11.48 6.29
C ASN A 93 -4.12 -10.33 6.59
N HIS A 94 -5.22 -10.27 5.85
CA HIS A 94 -6.23 -9.21 5.98
C HIS A 94 -7.48 -9.65 6.76
N GLY A 95 -7.51 -10.87 7.28
CA GLY A 95 -8.70 -11.48 7.87
C GLY A 95 -9.65 -12.07 6.82
N GLY A 96 -10.63 -12.85 7.27
CA GLY A 96 -11.63 -13.46 6.38
C GLY A 96 -11.08 -14.42 5.32
N GLY A 97 -9.84 -14.91 5.50
CA GLY A 97 -9.15 -15.76 4.53
C GLY A 97 -8.41 -15.00 3.44
N TYR A 98 -8.48 -13.66 3.41
CA TYR A 98 -7.80 -12.85 2.41
C TYR A 98 -6.33 -12.62 2.77
N SER A 99 -5.46 -12.75 1.76
CA SER A 99 -4.04 -12.39 1.89
C SER A 99 -3.49 -11.77 0.61
N THR A 100 -2.45 -10.96 0.75
CA THR A 100 -1.68 -10.41 -0.39
C THR A 100 -0.21 -10.79 -0.28
N TYR A 101 0.42 -11.02 -1.43
CA TYR A 101 1.83 -11.39 -1.55
C TYR A 101 2.56 -10.32 -2.35
N TYR A 102 3.77 -9.99 -1.92
CA TYR A 102 4.65 -8.98 -2.52
C TYR A 102 6.04 -9.61 -2.68
N ALA A 103 6.40 -10.03 -3.89
CA ALA A 103 7.57 -10.85 -4.15
C ALA A 103 8.63 -10.11 -4.99
N HIS A 104 9.78 -10.77 -5.15
CA HIS A 104 10.97 -10.26 -5.84
C HIS A 104 11.57 -9.01 -5.20
N LEU A 105 11.29 -8.74 -3.92
CA LEU A 105 11.77 -7.55 -3.22
C LEU A 105 13.32 -7.55 -3.12
N ASN A 106 13.94 -6.37 -2.93
CA ASN A 106 15.38 -6.28 -2.64
C ASN A 106 15.67 -6.13 -1.13
N GLY A 107 14.65 -5.86 -0.31
CA GLY A 107 14.75 -5.63 1.13
C GLY A 107 13.39 -5.49 1.79
N PHE A 108 13.38 -5.47 3.13
CA PHE A 108 12.16 -5.41 3.95
C PHE A 108 12.17 -4.18 4.87
N ASN A 109 10.98 -3.64 5.14
CA ASN A 109 10.75 -2.52 6.07
C ASN A 109 9.66 -2.85 7.11
N VAL A 110 9.33 -4.15 7.24
CA VAL A 110 8.33 -4.67 8.17
C VAL A 110 8.80 -5.99 8.78
N SER A 111 8.18 -6.37 9.89
CA SER A 111 8.43 -7.64 10.59
C SER A 111 7.15 -8.46 10.74
N VAL A 112 7.29 -9.78 10.91
CA VAL A 112 6.15 -10.66 11.22
C VAL A 112 5.47 -10.20 12.51
N GLY A 113 4.14 -10.20 12.52
CA GLY A 113 3.28 -9.72 13.61
C GLY A 113 2.94 -8.22 13.51
N GLN A 114 3.61 -7.46 12.64
CA GLN A 114 3.34 -6.04 12.49
C GLN A 114 1.98 -5.78 11.85
N THR A 115 1.17 -4.93 12.49
CA THR A 115 -0.05 -4.39 11.87
C THR A 115 0.32 -3.26 10.91
N VAL A 116 -0.26 -3.28 9.72
CA VAL A 116 0.00 -2.32 8.64
C VAL A 116 -1.33 -1.77 8.10
N GLY A 117 -1.28 -0.53 7.61
CA GLY A 117 -2.40 0.12 6.92
C GLY A 117 -2.01 0.51 5.49
N TYR A 118 -2.95 1.10 4.75
CA TYR A 118 -2.68 1.66 3.42
C TYR A 118 -1.44 2.56 3.42
N GLY A 119 -0.62 2.47 2.37
CA GLY A 119 0.57 3.29 2.21
C GLY A 119 1.76 2.93 3.11
N LYS A 120 1.63 1.98 4.04
CA LYS A 120 2.78 1.50 4.83
C LYS A 120 3.76 0.79 3.90
N VAL A 121 4.99 1.31 3.82
CA VAL A 121 6.10 0.68 3.10
C VAL A 121 6.44 -0.67 3.71
N LEU A 122 6.43 -1.71 2.87
CA LEU A 122 6.74 -3.09 3.22
C LEU A 122 8.19 -3.46 2.89
N GLY A 123 8.74 -2.83 1.87
CA GLY A 123 10.03 -3.13 1.28
C GLY A 123 10.17 -2.35 -0.03
N TRP A 124 11.08 -2.80 -0.88
CA TRP A 124 11.36 -2.13 -2.14
C TRP A 124 11.47 -3.13 -3.29
N VAL A 125 11.09 -2.68 -4.49
CA VAL A 125 11.17 -3.44 -5.75
C VAL A 125 12.58 -3.96 -5.94
N GLY A 126 12.69 -5.20 -6.39
CA GLY A 126 13.95 -5.89 -6.61
C GLY A 126 13.89 -6.86 -7.77
N SER A 127 14.90 -7.73 -7.83
CA SER A 127 15.03 -8.79 -8.83
C SER A 127 15.52 -10.08 -8.17
N THR A 128 14.99 -10.41 -6.98
CA THR A 128 15.34 -11.66 -6.28
C THR A 128 14.42 -12.80 -6.69
N GLY A 129 14.80 -14.05 -6.43
CA GLY A 129 13.98 -15.21 -6.82
C GLY A 129 14.08 -15.54 -8.31
N GLY A 130 13.02 -16.17 -8.84
CA GLY A 130 12.90 -16.52 -10.26
C GLY A 130 12.58 -15.33 -11.17
N SER A 131 13.28 -14.21 -10.98
CA SER A 131 13.06 -12.96 -11.72
C SER A 131 14.20 -12.70 -12.71
N THR A 132 13.86 -12.23 -13.92
CA THR A 132 14.83 -11.85 -14.97
C THR A 132 15.20 -10.37 -14.98
N GLY A 133 14.57 -9.56 -14.12
CA GLY A 133 14.82 -8.13 -14.01
C GLY A 133 13.92 -7.46 -12.98
N PRO A 134 14.21 -6.21 -12.58
CA PRO A 134 13.43 -5.50 -11.56
C PRO A 134 11.93 -5.44 -11.88
N HIS A 135 11.11 -5.93 -10.94
CA HIS A 135 9.65 -5.81 -10.93
C HIS A 135 9.08 -6.23 -9.56
N LEU A 136 7.81 -5.91 -9.31
CA LEU A 136 7.02 -6.49 -8.22
C LEU A 136 6.09 -7.56 -8.79
N HIS A 137 6.21 -8.80 -8.29
CA HIS A 137 5.17 -9.83 -8.47
C HIS A 137 4.15 -9.71 -7.33
N TYR A 138 2.88 -9.46 -7.67
CA TYR A 138 1.80 -9.22 -6.71
C TYR A 138 0.66 -10.22 -6.87
N GLU A 139 0.13 -10.68 -5.73
CA GLU A 139 -1.01 -11.60 -5.70
C GLU A 139 -2.08 -11.17 -4.69
N GLN A 140 -3.33 -11.53 -5.00
CA GLN A 140 -4.43 -11.61 -4.04
C GLN A 140 -4.84 -13.08 -3.89
N ARG A 141 -5.09 -13.52 -2.66
CA ARG A 141 -5.51 -14.88 -2.35
C ARG A 141 -6.71 -14.91 -1.41
N LEU A 142 -7.55 -15.94 -1.56
CA LEU A 142 -8.62 -16.29 -0.63
C LEU A 142 -8.46 -17.74 -0.20
N ASN A 143 -8.36 -17.98 1.12
CA ASN A 143 -8.17 -19.30 1.71
C ASN A 143 -6.97 -20.08 1.09
N GLY A 144 -5.91 -19.36 0.73
CA GLY A 144 -4.68 -19.91 0.15
C GLY A 144 -4.69 -20.08 -1.37
N ALA A 145 -5.86 -20.02 -2.03
CA ALA A 145 -5.99 -20.05 -3.49
C ALA A 145 -5.78 -18.66 -4.09
N ASP A 146 -5.05 -18.57 -5.21
CA ASP A 146 -4.96 -17.32 -5.97
C ASP A 146 -6.31 -16.97 -6.58
N ILE A 147 -6.65 -15.69 -6.51
CA ILE A 147 -7.89 -15.15 -7.05
C ILE A 147 -7.58 -14.00 -8.00
N GLN A 148 -8.54 -13.70 -8.87
CA GLN A 148 -8.39 -12.55 -9.74
C GLN A 148 -8.20 -11.26 -8.95
N VAL A 149 -7.14 -10.55 -9.28
CA VAL A 149 -6.75 -9.30 -8.62
C VAL A 149 -7.78 -8.22 -8.93
N ARG A 150 -8.25 -7.55 -7.88
CA ARG A 150 -9.10 -6.36 -7.98
C ARG A 150 -8.44 -5.18 -7.28
N PHE A 151 -8.41 -4.03 -7.93
CA PHE A 151 -7.98 -2.77 -7.34
C PHE A 151 -9.17 -1.81 -7.25
N ASN A 152 -9.43 -1.30 -6.04
CA ASN A 152 -10.61 -0.48 -5.75
C ASN A 152 -11.92 -1.14 -6.22
N GLY A 153 -12.03 -2.46 -6.08
CA GLY A 153 -13.16 -3.27 -6.56
C GLY A 153 -13.16 -3.62 -8.06
N THR A 154 -12.39 -2.89 -8.87
CA THR A 154 -12.28 -3.09 -10.32
C THR A 154 -11.31 -4.22 -10.64
N LEU A 155 -11.71 -5.12 -11.54
CA LEU A 155 -10.86 -6.22 -12.02
C LEU A 155 -9.61 -5.68 -12.73
N ALA A 156 -8.46 -6.29 -12.46
CA ALA A 156 -7.25 -6.06 -13.25
C ALA A 156 -7.45 -6.51 -14.71
N LEU A 157 -6.69 -5.91 -15.64
CA LEU A 157 -6.59 -6.40 -17.01
C LEU A 157 -5.89 -7.77 -17.00
N TYR A 158 -6.56 -8.77 -17.57
CA TYR A 158 -6.01 -10.09 -17.81
C TYR A 158 -5.57 -10.28 -19.25
N TRP A 159 -4.40 -10.91 -19.44
CA TRP A 159 -3.77 -11.23 -20.73
C TRP A 159 -3.34 -10.00 -21.52
N GLY A 160 -2.69 -9.06 -20.82
CA GLY A 160 -2.17 -7.85 -21.42
C GLY A 160 -1.54 -6.92 -20.39
N THR A 161 -1.24 -5.71 -20.84
CA THR A 161 -0.57 -4.68 -20.05
C THR A 161 -1.46 -3.45 -19.91
N LYS A 162 -1.55 -2.91 -18.70
CA LYS A 162 -2.35 -1.71 -18.39
C LYS A 162 -1.58 -0.81 -17.42
N SER A 163 -1.69 0.51 -17.60
CA SER A 163 -1.21 1.45 -16.59
C SER A 163 -2.20 1.55 -15.42
N TYR A 164 -1.69 1.41 -14.20
CA TYR A 164 -2.44 1.57 -12.96
C TYR A 164 -1.87 2.73 -12.16
N THR A 165 -2.69 3.76 -11.93
CA THR A 165 -2.35 4.85 -11.02
C THR A 165 -2.78 4.50 -9.61
N SER A 166 -1.84 4.57 -8.67
CA SER A 166 -2.10 4.26 -7.28
C SER A 166 -2.82 5.39 -6.56
N ASN A 167 -3.92 5.05 -5.90
CA ASN A 167 -4.56 5.88 -4.88
C ASN A 167 -4.23 5.40 -3.44
N ASN A 168 -3.15 4.61 -3.28
CA ASN A 168 -2.78 3.94 -2.04
C ASN A 168 -1.93 4.83 -1.14
N GLY A 169 -2.31 4.93 0.14
CA GLY A 169 -1.72 5.93 1.02
C GLY A 169 -1.94 7.37 0.56
N CYS A 170 -2.84 7.61 -0.42
CA CYS A 170 -3.38 8.94 -0.68
C CYS A 170 -4.26 9.26 0.51
N ALA A 171 -3.66 9.72 1.59
CA ALA A 171 -4.43 10.24 2.68
C ALA A 171 -5.20 11.47 2.18
N SER A 172 -6.46 11.54 2.54
CA SER A 172 -7.18 12.80 2.71
C SER A 172 -6.68 13.56 3.96
N GLY A 173 -5.56 13.13 4.57
CA GLY A 173 -4.91 13.75 5.70
C GLY A 173 -3.99 14.87 5.26
N SER A 174 -4.17 16.05 5.85
CA SER A 174 -3.22 17.14 5.75
C SER A 174 -2.29 17.12 6.96
N GLY A 175 -1.03 17.46 6.75
CA GLY A 175 -0.13 17.83 7.83
C GLY A 175 -0.42 19.24 8.31
N ASN A 176 0.19 19.62 9.42
CA ASN A 176 0.22 20.99 9.89
C ASN A 176 1.69 21.36 10.09
N GLY A 177 2.03 22.59 9.77
CA GLY A 177 3.34 23.13 10.06
C GLY A 177 3.24 24.56 10.53
N THR A 178 4.25 25.03 11.25
CA THR A 178 4.41 26.45 11.57
C THR A 178 5.65 26.96 10.84
N VAL A 179 5.48 28.00 10.02
CA VAL A 179 6.61 28.65 9.34
C VAL A 179 7.48 29.35 10.37
N ASP A 180 8.79 29.14 10.29
CA ASP A 180 9.79 29.80 11.13
C ASP A 180 10.99 30.21 10.25
N THR A 181 11.10 31.51 10.04
CA THR A 181 12.11 32.14 9.19
C THR A 181 12.82 33.28 9.93
N SER A 182 12.66 33.36 11.26
CA SER A 182 13.20 34.44 12.09
C SER A 182 12.79 35.84 11.59
N GLY A 183 11.52 36.02 11.24
CA GLY A 183 10.90 37.31 10.94
C GLY A 183 10.75 37.69 9.45
N THR A 184 11.32 36.94 8.50
CA THR A 184 11.19 37.25 7.06
C THR A 184 10.13 36.39 6.37
N PRO A 185 9.20 36.91 5.54
CA PRO A 185 8.21 36.05 4.90
C PRO A 185 8.84 34.94 4.03
N LEU A 186 8.42 33.70 4.23
CA LEU A 186 8.85 32.54 3.46
C LEU A 186 8.29 32.61 2.03
N THR A 187 9.14 32.42 1.03
CA THR A 187 8.70 32.43 -0.37
C THR A 187 7.89 31.18 -0.72
N VAL A 188 6.72 31.37 -1.34
CA VAL A 188 5.90 30.31 -1.94
C VAL A 188 6.28 30.16 -3.40
N ARG A 189 6.54 28.93 -3.82
CA ARG A 189 6.96 28.57 -5.18
C ARG A 189 5.87 27.83 -5.93
N SER A 190 5.86 27.94 -7.25
CA SER A 190 4.93 27.22 -8.13
C SER A 190 5.19 25.71 -8.22
N GLY A 191 6.34 25.26 -7.72
CA GLY A 191 6.75 23.86 -7.67
C GLY A 191 7.83 23.63 -6.60
N PRO A 192 8.26 22.37 -6.39
CA PRO A 192 9.15 22.00 -5.30
C PRO A 192 10.62 22.31 -5.63
N GLY A 193 10.97 23.60 -5.64
CA GLY A 193 12.35 24.01 -5.90
C GLY A 193 12.53 25.52 -5.94
N THR A 194 13.77 25.96 -5.70
CA THR A 194 14.14 27.38 -5.69
C THR A 194 14.13 28.01 -7.09
N GLY A 195 14.26 27.18 -8.14
CA GLY A 195 14.17 27.62 -9.54
C GLY A 195 12.74 27.83 -10.06
N TYR A 196 11.71 27.40 -9.31
CA TYR A 196 10.32 27.64 -9.68
C TYR A 196 9.92 29.10 -9.41
N ALA A 197 8.93 29.59 -10.17
CA ALA A 197 8.44 30.96 -10.03
C ALA A 197 7.95 31.23 -8.59
N SER A 198 8.27 32.42 -8.08
CA SER A 198 7.66 32.92 -6.85
C SER A 198 6.19 33.25 -7.11
N VAL A 199 5.28 32.66 -6.34
CA VAL A 199 3.82 32.83 -6.47
C VAL A 199 3.19 33.43 -5.21
N GLY A 200 4.04 33.95 -4.31
CA GLY A 200 3.61 34.64 -3.09
C GLY A 200 4.57 34.41 -1.93
N THR A 201 4.12 34.77 -0.73
CA THR A 201 4.85 34.54 0.52
C THR A 201 3.90 34.04 1.62
N VAL A 202 4.48 33.44 2.66
CA VAL A 202 3.81 33.10 3.93
C VAL A 202 4.56 33.83 5.04
N ALA A 203 3.83 34.54 5.91
CA ALA A 203 4.47 35.27 7.01
C ALA A 203 5.10 34.31 8.02
N ASP A 204 6.16 34.77 8.68
CA ASP A 204 6.76 34.06 9.81
C ASP A 204 5.73 33.78 10.93
N GLY A 205 5.85 32.63 11.59
CA GLY A 205 4.91 32.15 12.60
C GLY A 205 3.55 31.66 12.06
N THR A 206 3.30 31.74 10.75
CA THR A 206 2.02 31.30 10.18
C THR A 206 1.87 29.78 10.27
N ARG A 207 0.72 29.32 10.76
CA ARG A 207 0.35 27.91 10.70
C ARG A 207 -0.22 27.55 9.33
N VAL A 208 0.35 26.54 8.69
CA VAL A 208 -0.04 26.07 7.35
C VAL A 208 -0.64 24.67 7.42
N THR A 209 -1.54 24.39 6.48
CA THR A 209 -2.05 23.05 6.20
C THR A 209 -1.25 22.45 5.05
N ILE A 210 -0.65 21.28 5.25
CA ILE A 210 0.24 20.62 4.29
C ILE A 210 -0.56 19.51 3.60
N ALA A 211 -0.98 19.75 2.35
CA ALA A 211 -1.82 18.82 1.61
C ALA A 211 -1.05 17.57 1.15
N CYS A 212 0.23 17.73 0.81
CA CYS A 212 1.16 16.65 0.48
C CYS A 212 2.59 17.18 0.59
N GLN A 213 3.55 16.27 0.57
CA GLN A 213 4.98 16.59 0.55
C GLN A 213 5.66 15.90 -0.62
N THR A 214 6.68 16.52 -1.19
CA THR A 214 7.47 15.99 -2.32
C THR A 214 8.95 16.27 -2.10
N SER A 215 9.82 15.55 -2.79
CA SER A 215 11.22 15.94 -2.93
C SER A 215 11.38 17.07 -3.96
N GLY A 216 12.41 17.89 -3.79
CA GLY A 216 12.72 19.03 -4.64
C GLY A 216 14.15 19.52 -4.47
N THR A 217 14.42 20.77 -4.89
CA THR A 217 15.74 21.40 -4.66
C THR A 217 16.05 21.44 -3.16
N THR A 218 17.25 21.04 -2.76
CA THR A 218 17.71 21.12 -1.37
C THR A 218 17.80 22.56 -0.88
N VAL A 219 17.26 22.80 0.31
CA VAL A 219 17.26 24.11 0.98
C VAL A 219 17.79 23.94 2.40
N THR A 220 18.64 24.88 2.81
CA THR A 220 19.04 25.05 4.22
C THR A 220 18.21 26.17 4.83
N GLY A 221 17.57 25.90 5.95
CA GLY A 221 16.73 26.83 6.69
C GLY A 221 16.83 26.63 8.20
N THR A 222 15.85 27.18 8.93
CA THR A 222 15.83 27.20 10.41
C THR A 222 15.93 25.81 11.04
N TYR A 223 15.30 24.80 10.42
CA TYR A 223 15.29 23.41 10.90
C TYR A 223 16.34 22.52 10.23
N GLY A 224 17.36 23.12 9.59
CA GLY A 224 18.47 22.40 8.97
C GLY A 224 18.36 22.32 7.45
N THR A 225 18.97 21.28 6.87
CA THR A 225 19.03 21.09 5.41
C THR A 225 18.08 19.96 4.99
N SER A 226 17.11 20.27 4.14
CA SER A 226 16.09 19.32 3.67
C SER A 226 15.85 19.48 2.17
N SER A 227 15.55 18.37 1.50
CA SER A 227 15.06 18.36 0.11
C SER A 227 13.54 18.24 0.04
N ILE A 228 12.84 18.29 1.17
CA ILE A 228 11.39 18.16 1.26
C ILE A 228 10.73 19.51 1.00
N TRP A 229 9.62 19.47 0.27
CA TRP A 229 8.77 20.61 -0.03
C TRP A 229 7.32 20.31 0.34
N ASP A 230 6.71 21.23 1.07
CA ASP A 230 5.33 21.16 1.54
C ASP A 230 4.40 21.84 0.55
N ARG A 231 3.41 21.11 0.02
CA ARG A 231 2.35 21.71 -0.79
C ARG A 231 1.24 22.24 0.11
N ILE A 232 1.15 23.56 0.22
CA ILE A 232 0.19 24.26 1.10
C ILE A 232 -1.07 24.75 0.36
N GLY A 233 -1.19 24.44 -0.93
CA GLY A 233 -2.33 24.82 -1.77
C GLY A 233 -2.09 24.45 -3.23
N SER A 234 -3.06 24.74 -4.10
CA SER A 234 -2.92 24.41 -5.53
C SER A 234 -1.74 25.16 -6.16
N GLY A 235 -0.71 24.43 -6.59
CA GLY A 235 0.52 25.02 -7.17
C GLY A 235 1.31 25.90 -6.19
N ARG A 236 1.20 25.65 -4.88
CA ARG A 236 1.87 26.46 -3.84
C ARG A 236 2.72 25.56 -2.96
N TYR A 237 4.03 25.73 -3.05
CA TYR A 237 5.03 24.94 -2.33
C TYR A 237 5.90 25.84 -1.46
N ILE A 238 6.24 25.38 -0.26
CA ILE A 238 7.23 26.01 0.61
C ILE A 238 8.28 24.97 1.00
N ALA A 239 9.50 25.41 1.31
CA ALA A 239 10.57 24.50 1.70
C ALA A 239 10.36 24.06 3.16
N ASP A 240 10.33 22.75 3.39
CA ASP A 240 10.12 22.12 4.71
C ASP A 240 11.24 22.49 5.71
N ALA A 241 12.43 22.84 5.22
CA ALA A 241 13.55 23.34 6.02
C ALA A 241 13.23 24.59 6.87
N TYR A 242 12.14 25.30 6.57
CA TYR A 242 11.64 26.47 7.32
C TYR A 242 10.30 26.21 8.01
N VAL A 243 9.85 24.95 8.11
CA VAL A 243 8.53 24.61 8.64
C VAL A 243 8.69 23.62 9.79
N TYR A 244 8.24 24.00 10.98
CA TYR A 244 8.15 23.06 12.09
C TYR A 244 6.95 22.14 11.89
N THR A 245 7.22 20.87 11.57
CA THR A 245 6.18 19.85 11.34
C THR A 245 6.13 18.80 12.46
N GLY A 246 7.12 18.78 13.36
CA GLY A 246 7.30 17.75 14.38
C GLY A 246 7.87 16.42 13.84
N SER A 247 8.46 16.43 12.63
CA SER A 247 9.06 15.27 11.97
C SER A 247 10.38 15.68 11.30
N ASP A 248 11.43 14.85 11.43
CA ASP A 248 12.77 15.09 10.82
C ASP A 248 12.82 14.75 9.33
N GLY A 249 11.70 14.26 8.79
CA GLY A 249 11.51 14.01 7.37
C GLY A 249 10.03 14.11 7.04
N TYR A 250 9.62 13.38 6.02
CA TYR A 250 8.23 13.34 5.61
C TYR A 250 7.27 13.05 6.78
N ILE A 251 6.26 13.91 6.96
CA ILE A 251 5.24 13.78 8.00
C ILE A 251 4.52 12.43 7.81
N PRO A 252 4.46 11.59 8.86
CA PRO A 252 3.70 10.35 8.82
C PRO A 252 2.23 10.59 8.49
N GLY A 253 1.70 9.87 7.51
CA GLY A 253 0.29 9.96 7.12
C GLY A 253 -0.09 11.15 6.23
N VAL A 254 0.85 12.07 5.93
CA VAL A 254 0.66 13.09 4.90
C VAL A 254 0.97 12.49 3.52
N PRO A 255 0.18 12.78 2.48
CA PRO A 255 0.42 12.25 1.14
C PRO A 255 1.76 12.67 0.57
N ARG A 256 2.24 11.86 -0.37
CA ARG A 256 3.32 12.27 -1.26
C ARG A 256 2.75 12.82 -2.56
N CYS A 257 3.23 13.99 -2.93
CA CYS A 257 3.24 14.47 -4.30
C CYS A 257 4.70 14.41 -4.80
#